data_AF-A0A7S1TCP0-F1
#
_entry.id   AF-A0A7S1TCP0-F1
#
_cell.length_a   1.000
_cell.length_b   1.000
_cell.length_c   1.000
_cell.angle_alpha   90.00
_cell.angle_beta   90.00
_cell.angle_gamma   90.00
#
_symmetry.space_group_name_H-M   'P 1'
#
loop_
_entity.id
_entity.type
_entity.pdbx_description
1 polymer ?
#
loop_
_entity_poly.entity_id
_entity_poly.type
_entity_poly.pdbx_seq_one_letter_code
_entity_poly.pdbx_strand_id
1 'polypeptide(L)'
;MTARNNALLVLCDLCRRFTSLIEPHLGRITAMLDDPQEFIRRQALISLSSLIQEDFLRVRRGPLFFSLVMTLFDCGQEMRELCAYVLTQVISLKNEYLCALNFVETLFVVNSCKDYTSFFNFSLNFCERENRLSAQRCRASRYKVYSILLPA
;
A
#
# COMPACT_ATOMS: atom_id res chain seq x y z
N MET A 1 9.54 -4.76 19.99
CA MET A 1 9.80 -3.99 18.75
C MET A 1 10.62 -4.79 17.74
N THR A 2 11.67 -5.51 18.18
CA THR A 2 12.62 -6.21 17.30
C THR A 2 12.04 -7.40 16.54
N ALA A 3 11.20 -8.25 17.15
CA ALA A 3 10.74 -9.48 16.48
C ALA A 3 9.93 -9.24 15.19
N ARG A 4 9.00 -8.27 15.19
CA ARG A 4 8.19 -7.92 13.99
C ARG A 4 9.05 -7.32 12.88
N ASN A 5 9.96 -6.43 13.25
CA ASN A 5 10.90 -5.83 12.30
C ASN A 5 11.85 -6.88 11.70
N ASN A 6 12.37 -7.78 12.53
CA ASN A 6 13.24 -8.86 12.07
C ASN A 6 12.47 -9.82 11.15
N ALA A 7 11.21 -10.14 11.47
CA ALA A 7 10.37 -10.95 10.61
C ALA A 7 10.10 -10.29 9.25
N LEU A 8 9.87 -8.97 9.23
CA LEU A 8 9.77 -8.20 7.99
C LEU A 8 11.04 -8.34 7.15
N LEU A 9 12.21 -8.10 7.72
CA LEU A 9 13.49 -8.19 7.02
C LEU A 9 13.72 -9.60 6.45
N VAL A 10 13.46 -10.64 7.24
CA VAL A 10 13.57 -12.04 6.79
C VAL A 10 12.60 -12.32 5.65
N LEU A 11 11.34 -11.85 5.73
CA LEU A 11 10.38 -12.01 4.64
C LEU A 11 10.85 -11.28 3.37
N CYS A 12 11.43 -10.08 3.50
CA CYS A 12 11.99 -9.35 2.37
C CYS A 12 13.19 -10.08 1.73
N ASP A 13 14.09 -10.64 2.53
CA ASP A 13 15.22 -11.42 2.00
C ASP A 13 14.77 -12.70 1.29
N LEU A 14 13.73 -13.35 1.82
CA LEU A 14 13.08 -14.46 1.15
C LEU A 14 12.42 -14.01 -0.16
N CYS A 15 11.85 -12.80 -0.24
CA CYS A 15 11.28 -12.29 -1.49
C CYS A 15 12.36 -12.17 -2.57
N ARG A 16 13.57 -11.74 -2.22
CA ARG A 16 14.69 -11.63 -3.17
C ARG A 16 15.17 -12.98 -3.67
N ARG A 17 15.18 -14.01 -2.81
CA ARG A 17 15.71 -15.34 -3.13
C ARG A 17 14.68 -16.28 -3.76
N PHE A 18 13.40 -16.14 -3.39
CA PHE A 18 12.34 -17.08 -3.74
C PHE A 18 11.03 -16.35 -4.09
N THR A 19 11.08 -15.49 -5.10
CA THR A 19 9.95 -14.63 -5.54
C THR A 19 8.64 -15.40 -5.77
N SER A 20 8.69 -16.57 -6.40
CA SER A 20 7.52 -17.40 -6.72
C SER A 20 6.85 -18.06 -5.50
N LEU A 21 7.59 -18.25 -4.42
CA LEU A 21 7.11 -18.93 -3.21
C LEU A 21 6.42 -17.98 -2.22
N ILE A 22 6.63 -16.67 -2.39
CA ILE A 22 6.27 -15.68 -1.38
C ILE A 22 5.00 -14.89 -1.70
N GLU A 23 4.43 -15.04 -2.90
CA GLU A 23 3.15 -14.41 -3.27
C GLU A 23 2.05 -14.57 -2.19
N PRO A 24 1.88 -15.73 -1.54
CA PRO A 24 0.90 -15.90 -0.46
C PRO A 24 1.24 -15.11 0.82
N HIS A 25 2.52 -14.81 1.03
CA HIS A 25 3.02 -14.10 2.21
C HIS A 25 3.07 -12.57 2.02
N LEU A 26 2.88 -12.08 0.79
CA LEU A 26 2.82 -10.63 0.54
C LEU A 26 1.72 -9.95 1.35
N GLY A 27 0.60 -10.63 1.58
CA GLY A 27 -0.47 -10.14 2.46
C GLY A 27 0.01 -9.84 3.90
N ARG A 28 1.02 -10.58 4.40
CA ARG A 28 1.61 -10.36 5.72
C ARG A 28 2.57 -9.17 5.73
N ILE A 29 3.33 -8.98 4.65
CA ILE A 29 4.20 -7.80 4.50
C ILE A 29 3.34 -6.54 4.39
N THR A 30 2.27 -6.57 3.58
CA THR A 30 1.35 -5.43 3.45
C THR A 30 0.63 -5.13 4.76
N ALA A 31 0.33 -6.13 5.59
CA ALA A 31 -0.25 -5.92 6.91
C ALA A 31 0.69 -5.18 7.87
N MET A 32 2.01 -5.19 7.64
CA MET A 32 2.94 -4.40 8.46
C MET A 32 2.88 -2.90 8.15
N LEU A 33 2.29 -2.49 7.02
CA LEU A 33 1.94 -1.08 6.76
C LEU A 33 0.83 -0.59 7.68
N ASP A 34 0.17 -1.48 8.43
CA ASP A 34 -0.88 -1.16 9.40
C ASP A 34 -0.43 -1.29 10.85
N ASP A 35 0.89 -1.44 11.07
CA ASP A 35 1.43 -1.61 12.41
C ASP A 35 1.18 -0.35 13.26
N PRO A 36 0.80 -0.48 14.55
CA PRO A 36 0.64 0.67 15.43
C PRO A 36 1.92 1.52 15.55
N GLN A 37 3.10 0.92 15.38
CA GLN A 37 4.38 1.61 15.48
C GLN A 37 4.80 2.21 14.13
N GLU A 38 4.95 3.53 14.07
CA GLU A 38 5.34 4.26 12.85
C GLU A 38 6.68 3.78 12.29
N PHE A 39 7.64 3.46 13.16
CA PHE A 39 8.93 2.90 12.76
C PHE A 39 8.79 1.62 11.93
N ILE A 40 7.89 0.71 12.33
CA ILE A 40 7.67 -0.56 11.61
C ILE A 40 6.97 -0.29 10.27
N ARG A 41 5.97 0.60 10.24
CA ARG A 41 5.30 1.01 9.00
C ARG A 41 6.30 1.59 8.00
N ARG A 42 7.14 2.52 8.45
CA ARG A 42 8.19 3.14 7.63
C ARG A 42 9.16 2.11 7.07
N GLN A 43 9.66 1.21 7.92
CA GLN A 43 10.56 0.15 7.48
C GLN A 43 9.90 -0.76 6.45
N ALA A 44 8.63 -1.13 6.65
CA ALA A 44 7.87 -1.94 5.70
C ALA A 44 7.73 -1.25 4.34
N LEU A 45 7.42 0.05 4.33
CA LEU A 45 7.30 0.81 3.08
C LEU A 45 8.64 0.93 2.34
N ILE A 46 9.74 1.19 3.04
CA ILE A 46 11.08 1.23 2.44
C ILE A 46 11.46 -0.12 1.84
N SER A 47 11.25 -1.21 2.59
CA SER A 47 11.58 -2.54 2.12
C SER A 47 10.68 -3.00 0.96
N LEU A 48 9.41 -2.62 0.95
CA LEU A 48 8.54 -2.84 -0.20
C LEU A 48 9.01 -2.04 -1.42
N SER A 49 9.37 -0.77 -1.23
CA SER A 49 9.90 0.08 -2.30
C SER A 49 11.16 -0.52 -2.92
N SER A 50 12.12 -1.00 -2.12
CA SER A 50 13.33 -1.62 -2.64
C SER A 50 13.03 -2.89 -3.44
N LEU A 51 12.13 -3.74 -2.95
CA LEU A 51 11.73 -4.97 -3.66
C LEU A 51 11.04 -4.67 -5.00
N ILE A 52 10.27 -3.58 -5.08
CA ILE A 52 9.64 -3.14 -6.33
C ILE A 52 10.70 -2.59 -7.28
N GLN A 53 11.62 -1.74 -6.80
CA GLN A 53 12.70 -1.17 -7.60
C GLN A 53 13.60 -2.26 -8.20
N GLU A 54 13.98 -3.25 -7.38
CA GLU A 54 14.81 -4.40 -7.75
C GLU A 54 14.07 -5.45 -8.61
N ASP A 55 12.82 -5.20 -9.02
CA ASP A 55 11.98 -6.11 -9.84
C ASP A 55 11.63 -7.47 -9.21
N PHE A 56 11.90 -7.64 -7.91
CA PHE A 56 11.46 -8.82 -7.15
C PHE A 56 9.95 -8.83 -6.90
N LEU A 57 9.32 -7.64 -6.87
CA LEU A 57 7.87 -7.50 -6.74
C LEU A 57 7.28 -6.63 -7.84
N ARG A 58 6.34 -7.21 -8.59
CA ARG A 58 5.53 -6.46 -9.56
C ARG A 58 4.24 -6.03 -8.90
N VAL A 59 4.06 -4.72 -8.73
CA VAL A 59 2.77 -4.16 -8.31
C VAL A 59 1.76 -4.43 -9.41
N ARG A 60 0.65 -5.05 -9.05
CA ARG A 60 -0.51 -5.29 -9.92
C ARG A 60 -1.74 -4.73 -9.23
N ARG A 61 -2.85 -4.68 -9.97
CA ARG A 61 -4.18 -4.52 -9.38
C ARG A 61 -4.37 -5.55 -8.26
N GLY A 62 -4.64 -5.08 -7.05
CA GLY A 62 -4.75 -5.96 -5.89
C GLY A 62 -4.33 -5.31 -4.57
N PRO A 63 -4.13 -6.12 -3.51
CA PRO A 63 -4.13 -5.67 -2.12
C PRO A 63 -2.96 -4.77 -1.82
N LEU A 64 -1.80 -5.02 -2.44
CA LEU A 64 -0.60 -4.25 -2.22
C LEU A 64 -0.77 -2.82 -2.73
N PHE A 65 -1.37 -2.65 -3.91
CA PHE A 65 -1.68 -1.31 -4.44
C PHE A 65 -2.64 -0.56 -3.51
N PHE A 66 -3.75 -1.18 -3.12
CA PHE A 66 -4.71 -0.53 -2.21
C PHE A 66 -4.14 -0.25 -0.83
N SER A 67 -3.26 -1.12 -0.31
CA SER A 67 -2.56 -0.88 0.96
C SER A 67 -1.65 0.34 0.88
N LEU A 68 -0.96 0.54 -0.26
CA LEU A 68 -0.16 1.75 -0.51
C LEU A 68 -1.05 2.99 -0.59
N VAL A 69 -2.14 2.95 -1.35
CA VAL A 69 -3.10 4.07 -1.41
C VAL A 69 -3.62 4.42 -0.02
N MET A 70 -3.96 3.42 0.80
CA MET A 70 -4.44 3.64 2.16
C MET A 70 -3.36 4.23 3.08
N THR A 71 -2.09 4.00 2.77
CA THR A 71 -0.94 4.58 3.48
C THR A 71 -0.78 6.07 3.20
N LEU A 72 -1.34 6.60 2.10
CA LEU A 72 -1.41 8.04 1.86
C LEU A 72 -2.32 8.78 2.87
N PHE A 73 -3.17 8.05 3.61
CA PHE A 73 -4.00 8.59 4.68
C PHE A 73 -3.39 8.37 6.08
N ASP A 74 -2.14 7.90 6.18
CA ASP A 74 -1.44 7.72 7.47
C ASP A 74 -1.37 9.05 8.26
N CYS A 75 -1.29 8.98 9.59
CA CYS A 75 -1.17 10.16 10.43
C CYS A 75 0.21 10.85 10.31
N GLY A 76 1.28 10.08 10.07
CA GLY A 76 2.64 10.60 9.93
C GLY A 76 2.84 11.32 8.59
N GLN A 77 3.31 12.57 8.62
CA GLN A 77 3.58 13.33 7.40
C GLN A 77 4.67 12.69 6.55
N GLU A 78 5.76 12.27 7.18
CA GLU A 78 6.87 11.59 6.50
C GLU A 78 6.40 10.32 5.80
N MET A 79 5.53 9.54 6.44
CA MET A 79 4.98 8.32 5.87
C MET A 79 4.16 8.59 4.60
N ARG A 80 3.33 9.65 4.63
CA ARG A 80 2.53 10.05 3.45
C ARG A 80 3.41 10.50 2.30
N GLU A 81 4.43 11.31 2.58
CA GLU A 81 5.37 11.82 1.56
C GLU A 81 6.18 10.69 0.95
N LEU A 82 6.69 9.77 1.78
CA LEU A 82 7.40 8.58 1.32
C LEU A 82 6.50 7.71 0.44
N CYS A 83 5.23 7.51 0.84
CA CYS A 83 4.30 6.71 0.05
C CYS A 83 3.94 7.38 -1.29
N ALA A 84 3.79 8.70 -1.29
CA ALA A 84 3.58 9.48 -2.52
C ALA A 84 4.79 9.36 -3.46
N TYR A 85 6.01 9.40 -2.92
CA TYR A 85 7.23 9.15 -3.68
C TYR A 85 7.25 7.74 -4.27
N VAL A 86 6.92 6.70 -3.50
CA VAL A 86 6.85 5.32 -4.01
C VAL A 86 5.84 5.18 -5.15
N LEU A 87 4.64 5.76 -5.01
CA LEU A 87 3.63 5.70 -6.05
C LEU A 87 4.05 6.44 -7.33
N THR A 88 4.60 7.65 -7.20
CA THR A 88 4.90 8.51 -8.36
C THR A 88 6.25 8.24 -9.00
N GLN A 89 7.28 7.93 -8.21
CA GLN A 89 8.67 7.82 -8.68
C GLN A 89 9.14 6.37 -8.79
N VAL A 90 8.43 5.40 -8.20
CA VAL A 90 8.80 3.98 -8.30
C VAL A 90 7.80 3.22 -9.15
N ILE A 91 6.52 3.33 -8.81
CA ILE A 91 5.47 2.57 -9.48
C ILE A 91 5.16 3.18 -10.85
N SER A 92 4.94 4.49 -10.95
CA SER A 92 4.63 5.11 -12.25
C SER A 92 5.77 5.01 -13.26
N LEU A 93 7.05 5.02 -12.83
CA LEU A 93 8.18 4.80 -13.75
C LEU A 93 8.19 3.38 -14.34
N LYS A 94 7.67 2.39 -13.61
CA LYS A 94 7.60 1.00 -14.08
C LYS A 94 6.32 0.70 -14.84
N ASN A 95 5.21 1.32 -14.47
CA ASN A 95 3.92 1.18 -15.14
C ASN A 95 3.08 2.46 -14.96
N GLU A 96 3.19 3.34 -15.94
CA GLU A 96 2.49 4.64 -15.95
C GLU A 96 0.96 4.50 -15.90
N TYR A 97 0.41 3.40 -16.42
CA TYR A 97 -1.04 3.18 -16.47
C TYR A 97 -1.60 2.57 -15.19
N LEU A 98 -0.76 2.04 -14.29
CA LEU A 98 -1.24 1.27 -13.14
C LEU A 98 -2.12 2.11 -12.20
N CYS A 99 -1.76 3.37 -11.98
CA CYS A 99 -2.54 4.29 -11.16
C CYS A 99 -3.86 4.65 -11.84
N ALA A 100 -3.83 4.96 -13.14
CA ALA A 100 -5.03 5.31 -13.92
C ALA A 100 -6.01 4.13 -14.04
N LEU A 101 -5.52 2.92 -14.32
CA LEU A 101 -6.33 1.71 -14.46
C LEU A 101 -7.04 1.33 -13.16
N ASN A 102 -6.40 1.55 -12.02
CA ASN A 102 -6.97 1.26 -10.70
C ASN A 102 -7.69 2.46 -10.06
N PHE A 103 -7.79 3.59 -10.77
CA PHE A 103 -8.34 4.83 -10.22
C PHE A 103 -9.80 4.69 -9.81
N VAL A 104 -10.63 4.07 -10.66
CA VAL A 104 -12.07 3.87 -10.40
C VAL A 104 -12.29 3.03 -9.15
N GLU A 105 -11.55 1.94 -8.98
CA GLU A 105 -11.60 1.13 -7.76
C GLU A 105 -11.11 1.89 -6.54
N THR A 106 -10.05 2.68 -6.72
CA THR A 106 -9.52 3.53 -5.66
C THR A 106 -10.54 4.54 -5.20
N LEU A 107 -11.35 5.12 -6.10
CA LEU A 107 -12.46 5.98 -5.73
C LEU A 107 -13.45 5.26 -4.84
N PHE A 108 -13.89 4.04 -5.21
CA PHE A 108 -14.84 3.29 -4.39
C PHE A 108 -14.27 2.95 -3.01
N VAL A 109 -13.01 2.51 -2.94
CA VAL A 109 -12.29 2.16 -1.72
C VAL A 109 -12.13 3.37 -0.78
N VAL A 110 -11.72 4.51 -1.34
CA VAL A 110 -11.50 5.75 -0.58
C VAL A 110 -12.82 6.37 -0.11
N ASN A 111 -13.92 6.14 -0.85
CA ASN A 111 -15.24 6.63 -0.49
C ASN A 111 -16.07 5.64 0.36
N SER A 112 -15.52 4.48 0.71
CA SER A 112 -16.21 3.46 1.52
C SER A 112 -17.53 2.97 0.92
N CYS A 113 -17.56 2.79 -0.41
CA CYS A 113 -18.73 2.26 -1.10
C CYS A 113 -18.85 0.74 -0.89
N LYS A 114 -19.71 0.34 0.06
CA LYS A 114 -19.89 -1.07 0.47
C LYS A 114 -20.46 -1.96 -0.64
N ASP A 115 -21.25 -1.44 -1.55
CA ASP A 115 -21.89 -2.24 -2.61
C ASP A 115 -20.91 -2.81 -3.64
N TYR A 116 -19.69 -2.27 -3.70
CA TYR A 116 -18.60 -2.77 -4.58
C TYR A 116 -17.70 -3.82 -3.88
N THR A 117 -17.89 -4.05 -2.57
CA THR A 117 -16.96 -4.88 -1.77
C THR A 117 -17.07 -6.38 -2.05
N SER A 118 -18.13 -6.85 -2.73
CA SER A 118 -18.26 -8.25 -3.17
C SER A 118 -17.19 -8.69 -4.19
N PHE A 119 -16.52 -7.75 -4.85
CA PHE A 119 -15.33 -8.03 -5.68
C PHE A 119 -14.02 -8.11 -4.88
N PHE A 120 -14.00 -7.56 -3.66
CA PHE A 120 -12.83 -7.44 -2.80
C PHE A 120 -12.90 -8.45 -1.64
N ASN A 121 -12.73 -9.75 -1.94
CA ASN A 121 -12.32 -10.73 -0.92
C ASN A 121 -10.85 -10.53 -0.49
N PHE A 122 -10.43 -9.28 -0.29
CA PHE A 122 -9.09 -8.93 0.14
C PHE A 122 -9.07 -8.68 1.63
N SER A 123 -8.80 -9.75 2.38
CA SER A 123 -8.37 -9.80 3.79
C SER A 123 -9.17 -8.96 4.80
N LEU A 124 -9.65 -9.61 5.86
CA LEU A 124 -10.32 -9.00 7.02
C LEU A 124 -9.66 -7.70 7.54
N ASN A 125 -8.33 -7.58 7.39
CA ASN A 125 -7.55 -6.41 7.82
C ASN A 125 -7.90 -5.12 7.06
N PHE A 126 -8.34 -5.20 5.80
CA PHE A 126 -8.64 -4.01 4.99
C PHE A 126 -9.91 -3.30 5.47
N CYS A 127 -10.92 -4.07 5.88
CA CYS A 127 -12.17 -3.56 6.45
C CYS A 127 -11.94 -2.85 7.81
N GLU A 128 -11.08 -3.41 8.67
CA GLU A 128 -10.69 -2.75 9.92
C GLU A 128 -9.94 -1.44 9.69
N ARG A 129 -9.05 -1.42 8.69
CA ARG A 129 -8.31 -0.22 8.25
C ARG A 129 -9.24 0.84 7.66
N GLU A 130 -10.23 0.42 6.88
CA GLU A 130 -11.26 1.29 6.31
C GLU A 130 -12.04 2.04 7.39
N ASN A 131 -12.46 1.33 8.44
CA ASN A 131 -13.16 1.92 9.57
C ASN A 131 -12.26 2.89 10.37
N ARG A 132 -10.97 2.57 10.55
CA ARG A 132 -10.00 3.46 11.24
C ARG A 132 -9.73 4.76 10.48
N LEU A 133 -9.52 4.67 9.17
CA LEU A 133 -9.15 5.84 8.34
C LEU A 133 -10.36 6.65 7.88
N SER A 134 -11.59 6.19 8.11
CA SER A 134 -12.83 6.91 7.79
C SER A 134 -12.84 8.35 8.35
N ALA A 135 -12.29 8.55 9.56
CA ALA A 135 -12.17 9.86 10.20
C ALA A 135 -11.08 10.75 9.57
N GLN A 136 -9.99 10.17 9.04
CA GLN A 136 -8.89 10.90 8.38
C GLN A 136 -9.16 11.22 6.89
N ARG A 137 -10.25 10.71 6.30
CA ARG A 137 -10.61 10.92 4.87
C ARG A 137 -11.36 12.23 4.61
N CYS A 138 -10.80 13.34 5.09
CA CYS A 138 -11.29 14.67 4.74
C CYS A 138 -11.31 14.88 3.22
N ARG A 139 -12.26 15.69 2.71
CA ARG A 139 -12.39 15.98 1.28
C ARG A 139 -11.06 16.46 0.67
N ALA A 140 -10.31 17.28 1.40
CA ALA A 140 -8.99 17.77 1.01
C ALA A 140 -7.96 16.63 0.89
N SER A 141 -7.93 15.68 1.83
CA SER A 141 -7.02 14.52 1.80
C SER A 141 -7.34 13.59 0.63
N ARG A 142 -8.63 13.36 0.35
CA ARG A 142 -9.08 12.57 -0.81
C ARG A 142 -8.62 13.21 -2.12
N TYR A 143 -8.78 14.52 -2.25
CA TYR A 143 -8.34 15.24 -3.44
C TYR A 143 -6.83 15.14 -3.67
N LYS A 144 -6.02 15.22 -2.60
CA LYS A 144 -4.56 15.00 -2.69
C LYS A 144 -4.20 13.60 -3.19
N VAL A 145 -4.92 12.57 -2.76
CA VAL A 145 -4.72 11.20 -3.26
C VAL A 145 -5.08 11.12 -4.74
N TYR A 146 -6.19 11.72 -5.15
CA TYR A 146 -6.60 11.71 -6.57
C TYR A 146 -5.60 12.46 -7.47
N SER A 147 -5.06 13.60 -7.02
CA SER A 147 -4.03 14.33 -7.77
C SER A 147 -2.71 13.56 -7.91
N ILE A 148 -2.40 12.67 -6.96
CA ILE A 148 -1.20 11.82 -7.03
C ILE A 148 -1.42 10.67 -8.04
N LEU A 149 -2.63 10.12 -8.11
CA LEU A 149 -2.94 8.96 -8.96
C LEU A 149 -3.22 9.32 -10.42
N LEU A 150 -3.68 10.54 -10.68
CA LEU A 150 -3.87 11.09 -12.02
C LEU A 150 -2.93 12.29 -12.18
N PRO A 151 -1.65 12.07 -12.51
CA PRO A 151 -0.78 13.15 -12.94
C PRO A 151 -1.35 13.76 -14.25
N ALA A 152 -1.37 15.09 -14.31
CA ALA A 152 -1.87 15.86 -15.45
C ALA A 152 -0.99 15.71 -16.69
#